data_AF-A0A845QAL7-F1
#
_entry.id   AF-A0A845QAL7-F1
#
_cell.length_a   1.000
_cell.length_b   1.000
_cell.length_c   1.000
_cell.angle_alpha   90.00
_cell.angle_beta   90.00
_cell.angle_gamma   90.00
#
_symmetry.space_group_name_H-M   'P 1'
#
loop_
_entity.id
_entity.type
_entity.pdbx_description
1 polymer ?
#
loop_
_entity_poly.entity_id
_entity_poly.type
_entity_poly.pdbx_seq_one_letter_code
_entity_poly.pdbx_strand_id
1 'polypeptide(L)' 'MANAREIVEKHVKAALEEAAASSYPRDAVARVLFDEVLKLYKMDRSPEDIASELTAAAENMDADDGIAFMRP' A
#
# COMPACT_ATOMS: atom_id res chain seq x y z
N MET A 1 22.12 -0.42 3.77
CA MET A 1 21.45 -0.26 2.46
C MET A 1 19.96 -0.33 2.74
N ALA A 2 19.15 0.56 2.19
CA ALA A 2 17.70 0.51 2.42
C ALA A 2 17.10 -0.67 1.65
N ASN A 3 16.19 -1.42 2.26
CA ASN A 3 15.43 -2.48 1.60
C ASN A 3 14.16 -1.91 0.92
N ALA A 4 13.49 -2.73 0.11
CA ALA A 4 12.31 -2.30 -0.65
C ALA A 4 11.20 -1.73 0.27
N ARG A 5 10.98 -2.34 1.43
CA ARG A 5 10.01 -1.88 2.43
C ARG A 5 10.35 -0.48 2.93
N GLU A 6 11.58 -0.24 3.37
CA GLU A 6 12.03 1.07 3.87
C GLU A 6 11.94 2.17 2.80
N ILE A 7 12.19 1.81 1.53
CA ILE A 7 12.04 2.74 0.40
C ILE A 7 10.57 3.09 0.19
N VAL A 8 9.65 2.13 0.24
CA VAL A 8 8.23 2.38 -0.01
C VAL A 8 7.57 3.09 1.17
N GLU A 9 7.82 2.66 2.40
CA GLU A 9 7.17 3.19 3.61
C GLU A 9 7.41 4.70 3.78
N LYS A 10 8.62 5.21 3.50
CA LYS A 10 8.90 6.66 3.57
C LYS A 10 8.10 7.45 2.53
N HIS A 11 7.86 6.90 1.34
CA HIS A 11 7.11 7.57 0.29
C HIS A 11 5.61 7.50 0.53
N VAL A 12 5.11 6.37 1.04
CA VAL A 12 3.71 6.23 1.49
C VAL A 12 3.42 7.22 2.62
N LYS A 13 4.32 7.34 3.61
CA LYS A 13 4.19 8.32 4.69
C LYS A 13 4.10 9.76 4.14
N ALA A 14 5.01 10.15 3.26
CA ALA A 14 5.00 11.48 2.65
C ALA A 14 3.70 11.77 1.88
N ALA A 15 3.21 10.80 1.09
CA ALA A 15 1.96 10.93 0.35
C ALA A 15 0.75 11.11 1.28
N LEU A 16 0.72 10.42 2.42
CA LEU A 16 -0.34 10.56 3.42
C LEU A 16 -0.30 11.93 4.12
N GLU A 17 0.88 12.44 4.42
CA GLU A 17 1.07 13.78 5.01
C GLU A 17 0.61 14.88 4.04
N GLU A 18 0.98 14.78 2.76
CA GLU A 18 0.57 15.72 1.71
C GLU A 18 -0.95 15.68 1.46
N ALA A 19 -1.53 14.47 1.41
CA ALA A 19 -2.96 14.29 1.25
C ALA A 19 -3.74 14.89 2.43
N ALA A 20 -3.28 14.68 3.66
CA ALA A 20 -3.90 15.26 4.85
C ALA A 20 -3.84 16.79 4.82
N ALA A 21 -2.70 17.39 4.44
CA ALA A 21 -2.56 18.84 4.28
C ALA A 21 -3.50 19.41 3.20
N SER A 22 -3.85 18.59 2.21
CA SER A 22 -4.74 18.94 1.11
C SER A 22 -6.20 18.51 1.32
N SER A 23 -6.56 18.08 2.55
CA SER A 23 -7.92 17.61 2.91
C SER A 23 -8.41 16.39 2.10
N TYR A 24 -7.50 15.61 1.52
CA TYR A 24 -7.84 14.32 0.91
C TYR A 24 -7.94 13.23 1.98
N PRO A 25 -8.97 12.37 1.93
CA PRO A 25 -9.11 11.28 2.88
C PRO A 25 -8.04 10.21 2.63
N ARG A 26 -7.58 9.58 3.71
CA ARG A 26 -6.62 8.45 3.65
C ARG A 26 -7.08 7.32 2.72
N ASP A 27 -8.38 7.03 2.68
CA ASP A 27 -8.96 6.00 1.79
C ASP A 27 -8.70 6.31 0.31
N ALA A 28 -8.73 7.59 -0.09
CA ALA A 28 -8.42 7.98 -1.46
C ALA A 28 -6.95 7.67 -1.81
N VAL A 29 -6.02 7.95 -0.90
CA VAL A 29 -4.60 7.61 -1.08
C VAL A 29 -4.41 6.10 -1.16
N ALA A 30 -5.07 5.33 -0.28
CA ALA A 30 -4.98 3.87 -0.28
C ALA A 30 -5.46 3.27 -1.61
N ARG A 31 -6.56 3.77 -2.18
CA ARG A 31 -7.07 3.34 -3.49
C ARG A 31 -6.10 3.61 -4.62
N VAL A 32 -5.45 4.77 -4.62
CA VAL A 32 -4.44 5.13 -5.63
C VAL A 32 -3.20 4.25 -5.49
N LEU A 33 -2.72 4.01 -4.26
CA LEU A 33 -1.60 3.11 -4.02
C LEU A 33 -1.90 1.69 -4.49
N PHE A 34 -3.13 1.21 -4.27
CA PHE A 34 -3.56 -0.10 -4.76
C PHE A 34 -3.56 -0.17 -6.30
N ASP A 35 -4.03 0.88 -6.98
CA ASP A 35 -3.98 0.96 -8.46
C ASP A 35 -2.53 0.91 -8.98
N GLU A 36 -1.59 1.59 -8.32
CA GLU A 36 -0.17 1.52 -8.68
C GLU A 36 0.42 0.11 -8.49
N VAL A 37 0.04 -0.59 -7.41
CA VAL A 37 0.42 -2.00 -7.21
C VAL A 37 -0.10 -2.89 -8.35
N LEU A 38 -1.36 -2.73 -8.74
CA LEU A 38 -1.94 -3.49 -9.84
C LEU A 38 -1.24 -3.19 -11.18
N LYS A 39 -0.89 -1.94 -11.46
CA LYS A 39 -0.12 -1.57 -12.67
C LYS A 39 1.23 -2.27 -12.71
N LEU A 40 1.95 -2.29 -11.59
CA LEU A 40 3.24 -2.97 -11.48
C LEU A 40 3.10 -4.48 -11.66
N TYR A 41 2.13 -5.11 -11.01
CA TYR A 41 1.94 -6.55 -11.14
C TYR A 41 1.56 -6.97 -12.56
N LYS A 42 0.75 -6.18 -13.26
CA LYS A 42 0.37 -6.44 -14.65
C LYS A 42 1.53 -6.37 -15.65
N MET A 43 2.71 -5.88 -15.25
CA MET A 43 3.89 -5.89 -16.12
C MET A 43 4.37 -7.32 -16.38
N ASP A 44 4.35 -8.18 -15.35
CA ASP A 44 4.99 -9.50 -15.38
C ASP A 44 4.08 -10.65 -14.92
N ARG A 45 2.84 -10.37 -14.48
CA ARG A 45 1.91 -11.38 -13.95
C ARG A 45 0.58 -11.41 -14.71
N SER A 46 -0.02 -12.60 -14.78
CA SER A 46 -1.39 -12.78 -15.27
C SER A 46 -2.42 -12.22 -14.27
N PRO A 47 -3.64 -11.84 -14.71
CA PRO A 47 -4.71 -11.47 -13.80
C PRO A 47 -5.02 -12.54 -12.75
N GLU A 48 -4.92 -13.82 -13.11
CA GLU A 48 -5.14 -14.96 -12.22
C GLU A 48 -4.08 -15.02 -11.11
N ASP A 49 -2.81 -14.84 -11.47
CA ASP A 49 -1.70 -14.82 -10.49
C ASP A 49 -1.83 -13.62 -9.54
N ILE A 50 -2.26 -12.47 -10.04
CA ILE A 50 -2.53 -11.27 -9.24
C ILE A 50 -3.64 -11.54 -8.22
N ALA A 51 -4.75 -12.14 -8.66
CA ALA A 51 -5.87 -12.45 -7.78
C ALA A 51 -5.46 -13.45 -6.69
N SER A 52 -4.66 -14.46 -7.03
CA SER A 52 -4.13 -15.44 -6.07
C SER A 52 -3.23 -14.78 -5.04
N GLU A 53 -2.31 -13.91 -5.46
CA GLU A 53 -1.40 -13.17 -4.57
C GLU A 53 -2.19 -12.28 -3.59
N LEU A 54 -3.18 -11.53 -4.09
CA LEU A 54 -3.98 -10.63 -3.26
C LEU A 54 -4.85 -11.38 -2.26
N THR A 55 -5.42 -12.51 -2.67
CA THR A 55 -6.18 -13.39 -1.75
C THR A 55 -5.29 -13.91 -0.65
N ALA A 56 -4.12 -14.45 -1.01
CA ALA A 56 -3.16 -14.94 -0.03
C ALA A 56 -2.68 -13.82 0.91
N ALA A 57 -2.39 -12.63 0.39
CA ALA A 57 -2.01 -11.48 1.20
C ALA A 57 -3.13 -11.08 2.17
N ALA A 58 -4.38 -11.02 1.72
CA ALA A 58 -5.52 -10.66 2.57
C ALA A 58 -5.79 -11.70 3.68
N GLU A 59 -5.58 -12.99 3.40
CA GLU A 59 -5.76 -14.08 4.36
C GLU A 59 -4.62 -14.16 5.39
N ASN A 60 -3.42 -13.72 5.03
CA ASN A 60 -2.22 -13.80 5.88
C ASN A 60 -1.75 -12.44 6.41
N MET A 61 -2.53 -11.38 6.19
CA MET A 61 -2.21 -10.07 6.76
C MET A 61 -2.53 -10.11 8.25
N ASP A 62 -1.50 -10.25 9.08
CA ASP A 62 -1.66 -10.08 10.52
C ASP A 62 -2.15 -8.65 10.80
N ALA A 63 -3.26 -8.54 11.53
CA ALA A 63 -3.89 -7.27 11.87
C ALA A 63 -2.99 -6.35 12.73
N ASP A 64 -1.86 -6.87 13.25
CA ASP A 64 -0.90 -6.17 14.10
C ASP A 64 0.38 -5.72 13.38
N ASP A 65 0.67 -6.25 12.18
CA ASP A 65 1.90 -5.89 11.44
C ASP A 65 1.63 -4.75 10.45
N GLY A 66 1.37 -3.58 11.05
CA GLY A 66 1.63 -2.29 10.40
C GLY A 66 0.43 -1.57 9.78
N ILE A 67 -0.38 -0.94 10.63
CA ILE A 67 -0.35 0.53 10.75
C ILE A 67 -0.55 0.86 12.23
N ALA A 68 0.53 1.08 12.96
CA ALA A 68 0.47 1.76 14.25
C ALA A 68 0.01 3.21 14.01
N PHE A 69 -1.30 3.40 13.87
CA PHE A 69 -1.94 4.71 14.01
C PHE A 69 -1.74 5.15 15.44
N MET A 70 -0.60 5.80 15.72
CA MET A 70 -0.53 6.74 16.83
C MET A 70 -1.70 7.72 16.64
N ARG A 71 -2.76 7.53 17.43
CA ARG A 71 -3.75 8.57 17.68
C ARG A 71 -3.08 9.64 18.56
N PRO A 72 -3.40 10.93 18.37
CA PRO A 72 -2.89 11.99 19.22
C PRO A 72 -3.26 11.79 20.69
#